data_AF-A0A950P169-F1
#
_entry.id   AF-A0A950P169-F1
#
_cell.length_a   1.000
_cell.length_b   1.000
_cell.length_c   1.000
_cell.angle_alpha   90.00
_cell.angle_beta   90.00
_cell.angle_gamma   90.00
#
_symmetry.space_group_name_H-M   'P 1'
#
loop_
_entity.id
_entity.type
_entity.pdbx_description
1 polymer ?
#
loop_
_entity_poly.entity_id
_entity_poly.type
_entity_poly.pdbx_seq_one_letter_code
_entity_poly.pdbx_strand_id
1 'polypeptide(L)'
;MPLPRRPAATLLRCLVLAIVLVTIPPARALASTTQTGWMQDDPSVLADPMGTLERMRLLGAEEVRFGVRWYSIAPNINSHRAPRGFSGSNPASYRAAAWAPLDAIVRDAHALGIGLDLDLMGGTPLWATGPNPPHDGKVHYNWEPSPSLYGQFVRAVATRYSGNYDPGLRKTKPGNPNDLPRVNFWSIWNEPDYGPSLAPQGLPSNLRIDYAPDQYRHLLDAAWGALQATGHGRDTIVFGEVAPRGQSYWGVFSGMTPLLFLRSLYCVDSHYRPLRGA
;
A
#
# COMPACT_ATOMS: atom_id res chain seq x y z
N MET A 1 -53.02 6.75 -64.57
CA MET A 1 -52.30 6.10 -63.44
C MET A 1 -52.10 7.16 -62.35
N PRO A 2 -52.76 7.10 -61.18
CA PRO A 2 -52.54 8.07 -60.12
C PRO A 2 -51.33 7.68 -59.26
N LEU A 3 -50.43 8.64 -59.01
CA LEU A 3 -49.26 8.48 -58.15
C LEU A 3 -49.68 8.33 -56.66
N PRO A 4 -49.10 7.39 -55.90
CA PRO A 4 -49.43 7.20 -54.50
C PRO A 4 -48.91 8.38 -53.66
N ARG A 5 -49.83 9.04 -52.95
CA ARG A 5 -49.51 10.06 -51.95
C ARG A 5 -48.74 9.41 -50.80
N ARG A 6 -47.44 9.72 -50.68
CA ARG A 6 -46.63 9.30 -49.53
C ARG A 6 -47.15 10.00 -48.25
N PRO A 7 -47.33 9.29 -47.14
CA PRO A 7 -47.96 9.84 -45.94
C PRO A 7 -47.01 10.80 -45.22
N ALA A 8 -47.19 12.10 -45.46
CA ALA A 8 -46.49 13.21 -44.78
C ALA A 8 -46.56 13.11 -43.24
N ALA A 9 -47.58 12.43 -42.71
CA ALA A 9 -47.75 12.14 -41.28
C ALA A 9 -46.61 11.28 -40.69
N THR A 10 -45.97 10.43 -41.48
CA THR A 10 -44.88 9.55 -41.00
C THR A 10 -43.58 10.34 -40.83
N LEU A 11 -43.28 11.24 -41.78
CA LEU A 11 -42.13 12.14 -41.72
C LEU A 11 -42.23 13.11 -40.53
N LEU A 12 -43.42 13.66 -40.27
CA LEU A 12 -43.65 14.56 -39.14
C LEU A 12 -43.49 13.83 -37.79
N ARG A 13 -43.97 12.58 -37.69
CA ARG A 13 -43.79 11.75 -36.48
C ARG A 13 -42.32 11.40 -36.24
N CYS A 14 -41.55 11.07 -37.28
CA CYS A 14 -40.12 10.82 -37.15
C CYS A 14 -39.34 12.08 -36.73
N LEU A 15 -39.71 13.24 -37.26
CA LEU A 15 -39.08 14.52 -36.92
C LEU A 15 -39.36 14.93 -35.47
N VAL A 16 -40.61 14.79 -35.03
CA VAL A 16 -41.00 15.05 -33.62
C VAL A 16 -40.27 14.10 -32.67
N LEU A 17 -40.18 12.81 -33.01
CA LEU A 17 -39.46 11.83 -32.18
C LEU A 17 -37.95 12.15 -32.09
N ALA A 18 -37.33 12.57 -33.21
CA ALA A 18 -35.93 12.99 -33.23
C ALA A 18 -35.68 14.26 -32.39
N ILE A 19 -36.58 15.25 -32.44
CA ILE A 19 -36.49 16.47 -31.61
C ILE A 19 -36.67 16.13 -30.12
N VAL A 20 -37.57 15.20 -29.78
CA VAL A 20 -37.74 14.73 -28.39
C VAL A 20 -36.48 13.99 -27.90
N LEU A 21 -35.84 13.17 -28.74
CA LEU A 21 -34.60 12.48 -28.38
C LEU A 21 -33.39 13.41 -28.19
N VAL A 22 -33.35 14.55 -28.89
CA VAL A 22 -32.27 15.56 -28.77
C VAL A 22 -32.47 16.50 -27.57
N THR A 23 -33.69 16.61 -27.04
CA THR A 23 -34.02 17.50 -25.91
C THR A 23 -33.98 16.81 -24.54
N ILE A 24 -33.81 15.48 -24.50
CA ILE A 24 -33.54 14.77 -23.26
C ILE A 24 -32.08 15.07 -22.89
N PRO A 25 -31.80 15.83 -21.80
CA PRO A 25 -30.43 15.98 -21.34
C PRO A 25 -29.86 14.59 -21.09
N PRO A 26 -28.60 14.31 -21.46
CA PRO A 26 -27.99 13.02 -21.14
C PRO A 26 -28.19 12.80 -19.65
N ALA A 27 -28.81 11.67 -19.29
CA ALA A 27 -28.88 11.26 -17.90
C ALA A 27 -27.44 11.34 -17.38
N ARG A 28 -27.20 12.13 -16.34
CA ARG A 28 -25.88 12.19 -15.71
C ARG A 28 -25.52 10.74 -15.41
N ALA A 29 -24.46 10.25 -16.04
CA ALA A 29 -23.89 8.99 -15.64
C ALA A 29 -23.63 9.12 -14.14
N LEU A 30 -24.33 8.33 -13.33
CA LEU A 30 -24.16 8.26 -11.89
C LEU A 30 -22.83 7.54 -11.62
N ALA A 31 -21.73 8.03 -12.19
CA ALA A 31 -20.43 7.71 -11.67
C ALA A 31 -20.43 8.21 -10.22
N SER A 32 -20.06 7.34 -9.29
CA SER A 32 -19.99 7.73 -7.89
C SER A 32 -19.06 8.94 -7.79
N THR A 33 -19.58 10.06 -7.30
CA THR A 33 -18.77 11.27 -7.07
C THR A 33 -17.79 11.10 -5.91
N THR A 34 -17.76 9.92 -5.28
CA THR A 34 -16.87 9.56 -4.18
C THR A 34 -15.98 8.37 -4.51
N GLN A 35 -16.04 7.84 -5.75
CA GLN A 35 -15.11 6.81 -6.17
C GLN A 35 -13.79 7.45 -6.57
N THR A 36 -12.70 7.04 -5.92
CA THR A 36 -11.35 7.50 -6.26
C THR A 36 -10.71 6.58 -7.29
N GLY A 37 -10.04 7.17 -8.28
CA GLY A 37 -9.23 6.44 -9.26
C GLY A 37 -7.82 6.14 -8.74
N TRP A 38 -7.40 4.88 -8.81
CA TRP A 38 -6.09 4.44 -8.30
C TRP A 38 -5.25 3.79 -9.39
N MET A 39 -3.94 4.03 -9.36
CA MET A 39 -2.97 3.33 -10.20
C MET A 39 -1.74 2.90 -9.41
N GLN A 40 -1.09 1.84 -9.87
CA GLN A 40 0.19 1.37 -9.35
C GLN A 40 1.05 0.86 -10.50
N ASP A 41 2.28 1.37 -10.60
CA ASP A 41 3.33 0.90 -11.50
C ASP A 41 4.70 1.29 -10.93
N ASP A 42 5.11 0.63 -9.84
CA ASP A 42 6.34 0.98 -9.10
C ASP A 42 7.58 1.06 -10.00
N PRO A 43 7.84 0.12 -10.95
CA PRO A 43 9.02 0.20 -11.82
C PRO A 43 9.04 1.45 -12.70
N SER A 44 7.91 1.82 -13.30
CA SER A 44 7.84 3.02 -14.14
C SER A 44 7.94 4.30 -13.30
N VAL A 45 7.28 4.35 -12.14
CA VAL A 45 7.39 5.47 -11.20
C VAL A 45 8.83 5.63 -10.68
N LEU A 46 9.55 4.54 -10.43
CA LEU A 46 10.97 4.60 -10.04
C LEU A 46 11.89 5.11 -11.17
N ALA A 47 11.58 4.75 -12.42
CA ALA A 47 12.42 5.10 -13.57
C ALA A 47 12.24 6.57 -14.01
N ASP A 48 11.01 7.08 -13.98
CA ASP A 48 10.65 8.46 -14.35
C ASP A 48 9.44 8.90 -13.50
N PRO A 49 9.66 9.37 -12.26
CA PRO A 49 8.56 9.71 -11.37
C PRO A 49 7.66 10.80 -11.95
N MET A 50 8.22 11.95 -12.35
CA MET A 50 7.47 13.06 -12.94
C MET A 50 6.65 12.62 -14.16
N GLY A 51 7.28 12.04 -15.19
CA GLY A 51 6.58 11.69 -16.43
C GLY A 51 5.55 10.59 -16.25
N THR A 52 5.82 9.61 -15.38
CA THR A 52 4.88 8.51 -15.10
C THR A 52 3.69 9.00 -14.28
N LEU A 53 3.91 9.77 -13.21
CA LEU A 53 2.85 10.33 -12.38
C LEU A 53 1.97 11.31 -13.16
N GLU A 54 2.57 12.14 -14.04
CA GLU A 54 1.81 13.02 -14.95
C GLU A 54 0.90 12.20 -15.86
N ARG A 55 1.41 11.11 -16.44
CA ARG A 55 0.61 10.21 -17.28
C ARG A 55 -0.51 9.53 -16.50
N MET A 56 -0.24 9.04 -15.29
CA MET A 56 -1.27 8.44 -14.43
C MET A 56 -2.38 9.45 -14.11
N ARG A 57 -2.00 10.70 -13.78
CA ARG A 57 -2.95 11.81 -13.56
C ARG A 57 -3.81 12.07 -14.81
N LEU A 58 -3.19 12.14 -16.00
CA LEU A 58 -3.90 12.33 -17.28
C LEU A 58 -4.88 11.19 -17.59
N LEU A 59 -4.58 9.97 -17.14
CA LEU A 59 -5.46 8.81 -17.27
C LEU A 59 -6.57 8.75 -16.20
N GLY A 60 -6.62 9.72 -15.29
CA GLY A 60 -7.67 9.85 -14.28
C GLY A 60 -7.33 9.24 -12.93
N ALA A 61 -6.07 8.92 -12.65
CA ALA A 61 -5.66 8.56 -11.29
C ALA A 61 -5.73 9.79 -10.37
N GLU A 62 -6.40 9.62 -9.24
CA GLU A 62 -6.41 10.57 -8.12
C GLU A 62 -5.34 10.19 -7.09
N GLU A 63 -5.13 8.89 -6.91
CA GLU A 63 -4.16 8.30 -5.99
C GLU A 63 -3.21 7.36 -6.74
N VAL A 64 -1.94 7.38 -6.38
CA VAL A 64 -0.95 6.39 -6.83
C VAL A 64 -0.49 5.60 -5.61
N ARG A 65 -0.61 4.27 -5.67
CA ARG A 65 -0.01 3.40 -4.67
C ARG A 65 1.43 3.07 -5.08
N PHE A 66 2.36 3.19 -4.13
CA PHE A 66 3.77 2.92 -4.35
C PHE A 66 4.35 2.03 -3.24
N GLY A 67 4.94 0.89 -3.61
CA GLY A 67 5.53 -0.07 -2.69
C GLY A 67 6.89 0.36 -2.14
N VAL A 68 6.97 0.60 -0.84
CA VAL A 68 8.20 0.92 -0.11
C VAL A 68 8.74 -0.33 0.58
N ARG A 69 9.58 -1.10 -0.12
CA ARG A 69 10.25 -2.28 0.44
C ARG A 69 11.29 -1.88 1.47
N TRP A 70 11.25 -2.46 2.66
CA TRP A 70 12.14 -2.06 3.76
C TRP A 70 13.64 -2.22 3.41
N TYR A 71 14.04 -3.34 2.78
CA TYR A 71 15.44 -3.56 2.37
C TYR A 71 15.96 -2.52 1.36
N SER A 72 15.08 -1.84 0.62
CA SER A 72 15.52 -0.85 -0.38
C SER A 72 16.16 0.38 0.27
N ILE A 73 15.80 0.65 1.52
CA ILE A 73 16.26 1.79 2.30
C ILE A 73 17.24 1.35 3.41
N ALA A 74 17.03 0.15 3.98
CA ALA A 74 17.78 -0.35 5.12
C ALA A 74 19.27 -0.64 4.81
N PRO A 75 20.19 -0.42 5.77
CA PRO A 75 21.59 -0.77 5.61
C PRO A 75 21.86 -2.27 5.87
N ASN A 76 22.97 -2.77 5.30
CA ASN A 76 23.52 -4.11 5.55
C ASN A 76 22.47 -5.24 5.49
N ILE A 77 21.65 -5.24 4.44
CA ILE A 77 20.46 -6.10 4.34
C ILE A 77 20.74 -7.60 4.41
N ASN A 78 21.96 -8.04 4.11
CA ASN A 78 22.38 -9.44 4.14
C ASN A 78 23.08 -9.86 5.45
N SER A 79 23.11 -8.97 6.45
CA SER A 79 23.68 -9.26 7.76
C SER A 79 22.58 -9.57 8.76
N HIS A 80 22.75 -10.60 9.59
CA HIS A 80 21.89 -10.86 10.75
C HIS A 80 22.13 -9.91 11.94
N ARG A 81 23.07 -8.97 11.78
CA ARG A 81 23.33 -7.90 12.76
C ARG A 81 23.19 -6.54 12.10
N ALA A 82 22.39 -5.67 12.70
CA ALA A 82 22.28 -4.28 12.27
C ALA A 82 23.64 -3.58 12.42
N PRO A 83 23.93 -2.54 11.61
CA PRO A 83 25.17 -1.78 11.76
C PRO A 83 25.30 -1.17 13.15
N ARG A 84 26.52 -1.10 13.68
CA ARG A 84 26.76 -0.45 14.98
C ARG A 84 26.34 1.02 14.95
N GLY A 85 25.58 1.45 15.95
CA GLY A 85 25.11 2.84 16.07
C GLY A 85 23.95 3.20 15.13
N PHE A 86 23.42 2.25 14.37
CA PHE A 86 22.22 2.46 13.57
C PHE A 86 20.99 2.58 14.46
N SER A 87 20.21 3.65 14.29
CA SER A 87 18.90 3.82 14.93
C SER A 87 17.82 3.71 13.85
N GLY A 88 17.07 2.60 13.87
CA GLY A 88 16.06 2.32 12.84
C GLY A 88 14.94 3.35 12.79
N SER A 89 14.69 4.07 13.89
CA SER A 89 13.66 5.11 14.00
C SER A 89 14.09 6.49 13.53
N ASN A 90 15.39 6.69 13.30
CA ASN A 90 15.94 7.96 12.88
C ASN A 90 16.19 7.95 11.36
N PRO A 91 15.47 8.75 10.55
CA PRO A 91 15.72 8.80 9.10
C PRO A 91 17.16 9.25 8.76
N ALA A 92 17.83 9.98 9.67
CA ALA A 92 19.24 10.37 9.53
C ALA A 92 20.23 9.24 9.84
N SER A 93 19.80 8.07 10.31
CA SER A 93 20.67 6.88 10.43
C SER A 93 20.76 6.08 9.13
N TYR A 94 19.91 6.37 8.15
CA TYR A 94 19.95 5.78 6.82
C TYR A 94 20.79 6.64 5.85
N ARG A 95 21.27 6.03 4.76
CA ARG A 95 22.07 6.73 3.74
C ARG A 95 21.15 7.65 2.92
N ALA A 96 21.58 8.88 2.67
CA ALA A 96 20.82 9.84 1.86
C ALA A 96 20.48 9.28 0.46
N ALA A 97 21.45 8.59 -0.17
CA ALA A 97 21.25 7.96 -1.47
C ALA A 97 20.16 6.87 -1.47
N ALA A 98 19.91 6.20 -0.33
CA ALA A 98 18.87 5.17 -0.25
C ALA A 98 17.45 5.80 -0.20
N TRP A 99 17.33 7.03 0.29
CA TRP A 99 16.08 7.79 0.29
C TRP A 99 15.81 8.51 -1.03
N ALA A 100 16.84 8.82 -1.81
CA ALA A 100 16.74 9.72 -2.95
C ALA A 100 15.63 9.35 -3.97
N PRO A 101 15.42 8.06 -4.33
CA PRO A 101 14.32 7.69 -5.22
C PRO A 101 12.94 8.02 -4.63
N LEU A 102 12.71 7.66 -3.37
CA LEU A 102 11.43 7.92 -2.69
C LEU A 102 11.20 9.42 -2.47
N ASP A 103 12.25 10.18 -2.16
CA ASP A 103 12.17 11.64 -2.09
C ASP A 103 11.75 12.28 -3.42
N ALA A 104 12.25 11.77 -4.55
CA ALA A 104 11.87 12.28 -5.87
C ALA A 104 10.39 12.00 -6.16
N ILE A 105 9.93 10.77 -5.90
CA ILE A 105 8.52 10.39 -6.08
C ILE A 105 7.60 11.28 -5.23
N VAL A 106 7.92 11.48 -3.94
CA VAL A 106 7.10 12.32 -3.05
C VAL A 106 7.07 13.78 -3.50
N ARG A 107 8.20 14.32 -3.98
CA ARG A 107 8.25 15.70 -4.52
C ARG A 107 7.43 15.83 -5.80
N ASP A 108 7.57 14.90 -6.72
CA ASP A 108 6.89 14.95 -8.02
C ASP A 108 5.38 14.73 -7.88
N ALA A 109 4.96 13.80 -7.01
CA ALA A 109 3.55 13.62 -6.66
C ALA A 109 2.93 14.90 -6.08
N HIS A 110 3.63 15.53 -5.13
CA HIS A 110 3.19 16.80 -4.55
C HIS A 110 3.15 17.93 -5.58
N ALA A 111 4.15 18.05 -6.46
CA ALA A 111 4.21 19.07 -7.50
C ALA A 111 3.05 18.94 -8.51
N LEU A 112 2.67 17.70 -8.83
CA LEU A 112 1.53 17.40 -9.69
C LEU A 112 0.19 17.51 -8.95
N GLY A 113 0.19 17.49 -7.61
CA GLY A 113 -1.01 17.44 -6.79
C GLY A 113 -1.79 16.13 -6.97
N ILE A 114 -1.09 15.01 -7.22
CA ILE A 114 -1.65 13.66 -7.23
C ILE A 114 -1.40 13.02 -5.87
N GLY A 115 -2.38 12.32 -5.33
CA GLY A 115 -2.26 11.64 -4.05
C GLY A 115 -1.30 10.45 -4.14
N LEU A 116 -0.69 10.11 -3.01
CA LEU A 116 0.34 9.08 -2.92
C LEU A 116 0.09 8.22 -1.67
N ASP A 117 -0.28 6.96 -1.91
CA ASP A 117 -0.31 5.92 -0.90
C ASP A 117 1.06 5.23 -0.82
N LEU A 118 1.73 5.38 0.32
CA LEU A 118 2.95 4.63 0.60
C LEU A 118 2.60 3.31 1.29
N ASP A 119 2.68 2.23 0.51
CA ASP A 119 2.61 0.88 1.03
C ASP A 119 3.94 0.51 1.68
N LEU A 120 3.95 0.50 3.01
CA LEU A 120 5.08 0.12 3.83
C LEU A 120 5.20 -1.41 3.80
N MET A 121 5.88 -1.91 2.77
CA MET A 121 5.98 -3.32 2.50
C MET A 121 6.97 -4.03 3.44
N GLY A 122 6.88 -5.36 3.44
CA GLY A 122 7.94 -6.24 3.92
C GLY A 122 9.23 -6.15 3.11
N GLY A 123 9.90 -7.29 2.96
CA GLY A 123 11.27 -7.35 2.47
C GLY A 123 12.21 -6.79 3.54
N THR A 124 12.24 -7.44 4.69
CA THR A 124 13.06 -6.96 5.82
C THR A 124 14.54 -7.20 5.56
N PRO A 125 15.46 -6.40 6.11
CA PRO A 125 16.86 -6.79 6.19
C PRO A 125 17.03 -8.01 7.13
N LEU A 126 18.02 -8.88 6.90
CA LEU A 126 18.22 -10.11 7.68
C LEU A 126 18.48 -9.91 9.19
N TRP A 127 18.83 -8.70 9.61
CA TRP A 127 18.94 -8.37 11.04
C TRP A 127 17.59 -8.07 11.70
N ALA A 128 16.53 -8.00 10.90
CA ALA A 128 15.15 -7.82 11.35
C ALA A 128 14.28 -9.08 11.17
N THR A 129 14.83 -10.18 10.64
CA THR A 129 14.14 -11.47 10.54
C THR A 129 14.28 -12.27 11.84
N GLY A 130 13.33 -13.16 12.10
CA GLY A 130 13.39 -14.10 13.21
C GLY A 130 14.50 -15.14 13.06
N PRO A 131 14.79 -15.90 14.13
CA PRO A 131 15.80 -16.96 14.12
C PRO A 131 15.34 -18.18 13.30
N ASN A 132 16.30 -19.04 12.96
CA ASN A 132 16.06 -20.37 12.35
C ASN A 132 15.13 -20.36 11.12
N PRO A 133 15.39 -19.51 10.09
CA PRO A 133 14.67 -19.63 8.84
C PRO A 133 14.91 -21.01 8.20
N PRO A 134 14.01 -21.48 7.31
CA PRO A 134 14.19 -22.76 6.64
C PRO A 134 15.54 -22.86 5.92
N HIS A 135 16.22 -23.99 6.11
CA HIS A 135 17.55 -24.27 5.55
C HIS A 135 17.47 -24.83 4.13
N ASP A 136 16.80 -24.12 3.22
CA ASP A 136 16.57 -24.52 1.82
C ASP A 136 17.53 -23.84 0.82
N GLY A 137 18.56 -23.16 1.32
CA GLY A 137 19.55 -22.45 0.51
C GLY A 137 19.08 -21.09 -0.02
N LYS A 138 17.89 -20.62 0.37
CA LYS A 138 17.36 -19.31 -0.02
C LYS A 138 17.49 -18.29 1.11
N VAL A 139 17.53 -17.01 0.73
CA VAL A 139 17.45 -15.89 1.67
C VAL A 139 15.98 -15.55 1.91
N HIS A 140 15.56 -15.53 3.18
CA HIS A 140 14.16 -15.36 3.58
C HIS A 140 13.93 -14.00 4.25
N TYR A 141 13.89 -12.92 3.46
CA TYR A 141 13.68 -11.55 3.97
C TYR A 141 12.32 -11.32 4.65
N ASN A 142 11.37 -12.24 4.51
CA ASN A 142 10.03 -12.14 5.08
C ASN A 142 9.79 -13.17 6.20
N TRP A 143 10.86 -13.80 6.68
CA TRP A 143 10.80 -14.75 7.78
C TRP A 143 10.69 -14.05 9.13
N GLU A 144 9.56 -14.26 9.81
CA GLU A 144 9.28 -13.81 11.19
C GLU A 144 9.78 -12.38 11.47
N PRO A 145 9.34 -11.39 10.68
CA PRO A 145 9.87 -10.03 10.75
C PRO A 145 9.60 -9.41 12.13
N SER A 146 10.61 -8.80 12.74
CA SER A 146 10.50 -8.19 14.07
C SER A 146 9.53 -6.99 14.06
N PRO A 147 8.42 -7.03 14.84
CA PRO A 147 7.48 -5.92 14.89
C PRO A 147 8.09 -4.63 15.45
N SER A 148 8.97 -4.73 16.45
CA SER A 148 9.63 -3.55 17.02
C SER A 148 10.53 -2.85 15.99
N LEU A 149 11.32 -3.62 15.24
CA LEU A 149 12.20 -3.05 14.21
C LEU A 149 11.39 -2.50 13.03
N TYR A 150 10.27 -3.15 12.68
CA TYR A 150 9.35 -2.65 11.67
C TYR A 150 8.73 -1.31 12.08
N GLY A 151 8.23 -1.19 13.32
CA GLY A 151 7.73 0.09 13.86
C GLY A 151 8.80 1.19 13.87
N GLN A 152 10.07 0.84 14.11
CA GLN A 152 11.17 1.80 13.94
C GLN A 152 11.31 2.27 12.49
N PHE A 153 11.30 1.36 11.51
CA PHE A 153 11.34 1.73 10.10
C PHE A 153 10.17 2.64 9.70
N VAL A 154 8.94 2.27 10.08
CA VAL A 154 7.75 3.09 9.84
C VAL A 154 7.92 4.49 10.46
N ARG A 155 8.42 4.57 11.69
CA ARG A 155 8.71 5.87 12.34
C ARG A 155 9.71 6.71 11.55
N ALA A 156 10.74 6.10 10.97
CA ALA A 156 11.72 6.81 10.16
C ALA A 156 11.11 7.36 8.87
N VAL A 157 10.32 6.53 8.16
CA VAL A 157 9.62 6.94 6.93
C VAL A 157 8.63 8.07 7.24
N ALA A 158 7.77 7.90 8.26
CA ALA A 158 6.78 8.89 8.65
C ALA A 158 7.42 10.21 9.12
N THR A 159 8.50 10.16 9.91
CA THR A 159 9.24 11.37 10.30
C THR A 159 9.78 12.11 9.07
N ARG A 160 10.33 11.36 8.10
CA ARG A 160 10.89 11.92 6.86
C ARG A 160 9.83 12.59 5.98
N TYR A 161 8.64 12.03 5.88
CA TYR A 161 7.54 12.57 5.06
C TYR A 161 6.46 13.24 5.92
N SER A 162 6.87 13.90 6.99
CA SER A 162 5.99 14.64 7.91
C SER A 162 5.59 16.02 7.40
N GLY A 163 6.19 16.49 6.30
CA GLY A 163 6.10 17.89 5.86
C GLY A 163 7.08 18.85 6.55
N ASN A 164 7.91 18.35 7.46
CA ASN A 164 8.79 19.17 8.30
C ASN A 164 10.25 18.69 8.31
N TYR A 165 10.62 17.70 7.49
CA TYR A 165 11.97 17.13 7.49
C TYR A 165 12.81 17.68 6.35
N ASP A 166 13.91 18.33 6.69
CA ASP A 166 14.90 18.81 5.74
C ASP A 166 15.97 17.72 5.52
N PRO A 167 16.07 17.14 4.31
CA PRO A 167 17.03 16.09 4.01
C PRO A 167 18.48 16.57 3.95
N GLY A 168 18.72 17.86 3.68
CA GLY A 168 20.05 18.49 3.71
C GLY A 168 20.54 18.71 5.14
N LEU A 169 19.65 19.13 6.04
CA LEU A 169 19.96 19.27 7.47
C LEU A 169 19.85 17.96 8.25
N ARG A 170 19.27 16.92 7.64
CA ARG A 170 19.05 15.59 8.22
C ARG A 170 18.27 15.65 9.54
N LYS A 171 17.27 16.54 9.63
CA LYS A 171 16.45 16.73 10.83
C LYS A 171 15.11 17.39 10.50
N THR A 172 14.17 17.28 11.42
CA THR A 172 12.94 18.06 11.36
C THR A 172 13.22 19.53 11.69
N LYS A 173 12.76 20.44 10.84
CA LYS A 173 12.81 21.89 11.05
C LYS A 173 11.59 22.52 10.36
N PRO A 174 10.42 22.55 11.04
CA PRO A 174 9.17 23.03 10.46
C PRO A 174 9.29 24.38 9.73
N GLY A 175 8.70 24.45 8.54
CA GLY A 175 8.63 25.67 7.73
C GLY A 175 9.90 25.98 6.95
N ASN A 176 10.81 25.01 6.80
CA ASN A 176 12.00 25.18 5.98
C ASN A 176 11.64 24.98 4.49
N PRO A 177 12.08 25.87 3.57
CA PRO A 177 11.79 25.73 2.15
C PRO A 177 12.27 24.41 1.52
N ASN A 178 13.21 23.71 2.16
CA ASN A 178 13.73 22.42 1.70
C ASN A 178 13.04 21.20 2.34
N ASP A 179 12.01 21.41 3.17
CA ASP A 179 11.28 20.30 3.79
C ASP A 179 10.65 19.40 2.71
N LEU A 180 10.74 18.09 2.92
CA LEU A 180 10.05 17.12 2.08
C LEU A 180 8.53 17.26 2.25
N PRO A 181 7.74 17.13 1.17
CA PRO A 181 6.28 17.14 1.26
C PRO A 181 5.74 16.09 2.23
N ARG A 182 4.57 16.40 2.80
CA ARG A 182 3.87 15.48 3.70
C ARG A 182 3.18 14.38 2.90
N VAL A 183 3.32 13.14 3.34
CA VAL A 183 2.48 12.01 2.91
C VAL A 183 1.39 11.78 3.97
N ASN A 184 0.18 11.44 3.52
CA ASN A 184 -1.00 11.27 4.39
C ASN A 184 -1.85 10.04 4.08
N PHE A 185 -1.35 9.12 3.25
CA PHE A 185 -1.99 7.87 2.93
C PHE A 185 -0.95 6.74 3.10
N TRP A 186 -1.29 5.77 3.95
CA TRP A 186 -0.40 4.68 4.36
C TRP A 186 -1.09 3.33 4.22
N SER A 187 -0.48 2.43 3.47
CA SER A 187 -0.85 1.01 3.42
C SER A 187 0.16 0.21 4.25
N ILE A 188 -0.34 -0.71 5.10
CA ILE A 188 0.50 -1.47 6.03
C ILE A 188 0.62 -2.91 5.58
N TRP A 189 1.79 -3.23 4.99
CA TRP A 189 2.21 -4.55 4.55
C TRP A 189 1.31 -5.20 3.49
N ASN A 190 1.79 -5.21 2.24
CA ASN A 190 1.15 -5.94 1.15
C ASN A 190 1.03 -7.46 1.40
N GLU A 191 -0.15 -8.03 1.14
CA GLU A 191 -0.43 -9.46 1.03
C GLU A 191 0.12 -10.32 2.17
N PRO A 192 -0.22 -10.03 3.44
CA PRO A 192 0.30 -10.77 4.59
C PRO A 192 -0.17 -12.24 4.65
N ASP A 193 -1.18 -12.62 3.86
CA ASP A 193 -1.68 -13.98 3.67
C ASP A 193 -0.90 -14.77 2.60
N TYR A 194 0.08 -14.15 1.94
CA TYR A 194 0.95 -14.78 0.95
C TYR A 194 2.35 -15.00 1.53
N GLY A 195 2.76 -16.27 1.62
CA GLY A 195 4.03 -16.70 2.23
C GLY A 195 5.28 -15.95 1.76
N PRO A 196 5.47 -15.71 0.44
CA PRO A 196 6.58 -14.91 -0.05
C PRO A 196 6.55 -13.45 0.40
N SER A 197 5.43 -12.91 0.88
CA SER A 197 5.30 -11.58 1.46
C SER A 197 5.43 -11.56 2.99
N LEU A 198 4.85 -12.55 3.67
CA LEU A 198 4.98 -12.75 5.12
C LEU A 198 5.04 -14.23 5.45
N ALA A 199 6.04 -14.63 6.22
CA ALA A 199 6.20 -16.02 6.65
C ALA A 199 6.57 -16.10 8.13
N PRO A 200 6.24 -17.21 8.80
CA PRO A 200 5.51 -18.35 8.27
C PRO A 200 4.00 -18.12 8.23
N GLN A 201 3.30 -18.73 7.28
CA GLN A 201 1.83 -18.71 7.26
C GLN A 201 1.24 -19.58 8.38
N GLY A 202 1.84 -20.74 8.62
CA GLY A 202 1.48 -21.66 9.70
C GLY A 202 2.63 -21.86 10.67
N LEU A 203 2.31 -22.12 11.94
CA LEU A 203 3.31 -22.28 12.99
C LEU A 203 4.28 -23.42 12.61
N PRO A 204 5.61 -23.21 12.58
CA PRO A 204 6.56 -24.22 12.10
C PRO A 204 6.48 -25.56 12.85
N SER A 205 6.12 -25.55 14.13
CA SER A 205 5.91 -26.76 14.94
C SER A 205 4.58 -27.47 14.67
N ASN A 206 3.59 -26.77 14.12
CA ASN A 206 2.30 -27.33 13.71
C ASN A 206 1.66 -26.47 12.62
N LEU A 207 1.88 -26.84 11.37
CA LEU A 207 1.44 -26.07 10.19
C LEU A 207 -0.09 -25.99 10.02
N ARG A 208 -0.87 -26.64 10.88
CA ARG A 208 -2.34 -26.49 10.93
C ARG A 208 -2.80 -25.30 11.77
N ILE A 209 -1.91 -24.74 12.59
CA ILE A 209 -2.16 -23.54 13.37
C ILE A 209 -1.71 -22.35 12.52
N ASP A 210 -2.63 -21.42 12.30
CA ASP A 210 -2.38 -20.17 11.62
C ASP A 210 -1.44 -19.29 12.43
N TYR A 211 -0.48 -18.65 11.76
CA TYR A 211 0.56 -17.82 12.41
C TYR A 211 0.64 -16.42 11.81
N ALA A 212 0.62 -16.31 10.48
CA ALA A 212 0.73 -15.02 9.80
C ALA A 212 -0.32 -13.97 10.23
N PRO A 213 -1.59 -14.31 10.51
CA PRO A 213 -2.56 -13.32 11.01
C PRO A 213 -2.16 -12.69 12.35
N ASP A 214 -1.60 -13.47 13.28
CA ASP A 214 -1.13 -12.97 14.57
C ASP A 214 0.13 -12.10 14.40
N GLN A 215 1.10 -12.60 13.62
CA GLN A 215 2.31 -11.84 13.30
C GLN A 215 1.99 -10.51 12.62
N TYR A 216 1.05 -10.51 11.68
CA TYR A 216 0.59 -9.31 10.99
C TYR A 216 -0.07 -8.32 11.95
N ARG A 217 -0.85 -8.79 12.93
CA ARG A 217 -1.44 -7.91 13.96
C ARG A 217 -0.36 -7.14 14.73
N HIS A 218 0.71 -7.82 15.15
CA HIS A 218 1.83 -7.16 15.83
C HIS A 218 2.58 -6.16 14.93
N LEU A 219 2.78 -6.49 13.64
CA LEU A 219 3.38 -5.55 12.66
C LEU A 219 2.50 -4.31 12.48
N LEU A 220 1.19 -4.52 12.34
CA LEU A 220 0.19 -3.46 12.21
C LEU A 220 0.16 -2.55 13.43
N ASP A 221 0.14 -3.11 14.64
CA ASP A 221 0.15 -2.35 15.89
C ASP A 221 1.42 -1.49 16.03
N ALA A 222 2.58 -2.05 15.65
CA ALA A 222 3.84 -1.32 15.68
C ALA A 222 3.87 -0.17 14.67
N ALA A 223 3.35 -0.39 13.45
CA ALA A 223 3.23 0.65 12.42
C ALA A 223 2.23 1.74 12.84
N TRP A 224 1.06 1.35 13.35
CA TRP A 224 0.05 2.26 13.87
C TRP A 224 0.63 3.15 14.96
N GLY A 225 1.26 2.57 16.00
CA GLY A 225 1.89 3.32 17.07
C GLY A 225 2.98 4.29 16.57
N ALA A 226 3.74 3.89 15.55
CA ALA A 226 4.76 4.72 14.93
C ALA A 226 4.15 5.95 14.22
N LEU A 227 3.13 5.74 13.38
CA LEU A 227 2.40 6.80 12.66
C LEU A 227 1.72 7.78 13.63
N GLN A 228 1.10 7.25 14.69
CA GLN A 228 0.51 8.07 15.74
C GLN A 228 1.57 8.97 16.40
N ALA A 229 2.72 8.41 16.76
CA ALA A 229 3.80 9.13 17.43
C ALA A 229 4.49 10.19 16.57
N THR A 230 4.31 10.17 15.24
CA THR A 230 4.89 11.13 14.29
C THR A 230 3.86 12.14 13.75
N GLY A 231 2.64 12.17 14.28
CA GLY A 231 1.62 13.15 13.90
C GLY A 231 0.78 12.76 12.68
N HIS A 232 0.76 11.47 12.33
CA HIS A 232 -0.03 10.90 11.24
C HIS A 232 -1.32 10.21 11.74
N GLY A 233 -1.71 10.46 12.99
CA GLY A 233 -2.89 9.83 13.60
C GLY A 233 -4.26 10.15 13.00
N ARG A 234 -4.31 11.12 12.08
CA ARG A 234 -5.51 11.55 11.35
C ARG A 234 -5.40 11.28 9.85
N ASP A 235 -4.35 10.59 9.44
CA ASP A 235 -4.11 10.21 8.04
C ASP A 235 -4.99 9.02 7.66
N THR A 236 -5.07 8.76 6.37
CA THR A 236 -5.67 7.52 5.89
C THR A 236 -4.67 6.39 6.11
N ILE A 237 -5.06 5.39 6.90
CA ILE A 237 -4.26 4.20 7.17
C ILE A 237 -5.10 2.99 6.81
N VAL A 238 -4.68 2.25 5.79
CA VAL A 238 -5.34 1.03 5.34
C VAL A 238 -4.49 -0.19 5.62
N PHE A 239 -5.14 -1.33 5.79
CA PHE A 239 -4.54 -2.60 6.15
C PHE A 239 -5.44 -3.73 5.64
N GLY A 240 -4.91 -4.96 5.65
CA GLY A 240 -5.65 -6.13 5.15
C GLY A 240 -5.63 -6.25 3.63
N GLU A 241 -4.57 -5.78 2.99
CA GLU A 241 -4.32 -5.92 1.54
C GLU A 241 -3.98 -7.37 1.17
N VAL A 242 -4.92 -8.28 1.34
CA VAL A 242 -4.73 -9.72 1.15
C VAL A 242 -4.60 -10.11 -0.33
N ALA A 243 -3.80 -11.14 -0.59
CA ALA A 243 -3.69 -11.75 -1.90
C ALA A 243 -5.05 -12.35 -2.31
N PRO A 244 -5.37 -12.37 -3.62
CA PRO A 244 -6.69 -12.82 -4.08
C PRO A 244 -6.86 -14.35 -4.02
N ARG A 245 -5.85 -15.09 -3.59
CA ARG A 245 -5.76 -16.55 -3.70
C ARG A 245 -5.06 -17.15 -2.49
N GLY A 246 -5.46 -18.37 -2.13
CA GLY A 246 -4.80 -19.16 -1.11
C GLY A 246 -5.18 -20.62 -1.16
N GLN A 247 -4.58 -21.42 -0.29
CA GLN A 247 -4.76 -22.87 -0.20
C GLN A 247 -5.38 -23.25 1.15
N SER A 248 -6.07 -24.39 1.19
CA SER A 248 -6.57 -24.98 2.44
C SER A 248 -5.46 -25.52 3.35
N TYR A 249 -4.25 -25.71 2.80
CA TYR A 249 -3.03 -26.03 3.53
C TYR A 249 -1.95 -25.03 3.12
N TRP A 250 -1.64 -24.10 4.02
CA TRP A 250 -0.77 -22.96 3.73
C TRP A 250 0.71 -23.19 4.07
N GLY A 251 1.02 -24.16 4.92
CA GLY A 251 2.41 -24.49 5.28
C GLY A 251 3.19 -23.26 5.76
N VAL A 252 4.47 -23.20 5.41
CA VAL A 252 5.35 -22.09 5.81
C VAL A 252 5.28 -20.91 4.85
N PHE A 253 5.47 -21.18 3.55
CA PHE A 253 5.58 -20.16 2.48
C PHE A 253 4.51 -20.30 1.39
N SER A 254 3.43 -21.08 1.57
CA SER A 254 2.28 -21.05 0.64
C SER A 254 1.37 -19.85 0.98
N GLY A 255 0.13 -19.81 0.48
CA GLY A 255 -0.84 -18.76 0.79
C GLY A 255 -2.02 -19.28 1.61
N MET A 256 -2.47 -18.52 2.62
CA MET A 256 -3.75 -18.74 3.29
C MET A 256 -4.88 -18.15 2.43
N THR A 257 -6.07 -18.75 2.44
CA THR A 257 -7.21 -18.14 1.74
C THR A 257 -7.60 -16.82 2.42
N PRO A 258 -7.90 -15.74 1.66
CA PRO A 258 -8.11 -14.40 2.23
C PRO A 258 -9.17 -14.35 3.35
N LEU A 259 -10.30 -15.07 3.20
CA LEU A 259 -11.34 -15.09 4.23
C LEU A 259 -10.91 -15.80 5.53
N LEU A 260 -10.03 -16.81 5.44
CA LEU A 260 -9.47 -17.45 6.62
C LEU A 260 -8.54 -16.47 7.34
N PHE A 261 -7.63 -15.84 6.60
CA PHE A 261 -6.68 -14.87 7.15
C PHE A 261 -7.39 -13.72 7.88
N LEU A 262 -8.39 -13.10 7.24
CA LEU A 262 -9.14 -11.99 7.84
C LEU A 262 -9.91 -12.40 9.11
N ARG A 263 -10.53 -13.59 9.12
CA ARG A 263 -11.23 -14.08 10.31
C ARG A 263 -10.27 -14.29 11.48
N SER A 264 -9.12 -14.92 11.22
CA SER A 264 -8.06 -15.09 12.21
C SER A 264 -7.49 -13.75 12.70
N LEU A 265 -7.25 -12.79 11.80
CA LEU A 265 -6.75 -11.46 12.13
C LEU A 265 -7.66 -10.76 13.16
N TYR A 266 -8.98 -10.84 12.98
CA TYR A 266 -9.97 -10.25 13.88
C TYR A 266 -10.45 -11.16 15.01
N CYS A 267 -9.84 -12.35 15.17
CA CYS A 267 -10.23 -13.32 16.18
C CYS A 267 -11.73 -13.70 16.13
N VAL A 268 -12.25 -13.99 14.93
CA VAL A 268 -13.64 -14.43 14.71
C VAL A 268 -13.73 -15.80 14.04
N ASP A 269 -14.82 -16.53 14.27
CA ASP A 269 -15.09 -17.83 13.66
C ASP A 269 -15.63 -17.72 12.21
N SER A 270 -15.97 -18.86 11.59
CA SER A 270 -16.54 -18.92 10.24
C SER A 270 -17.91 -18.24 10.10
N HIS A 271 -18.59 -17.93 11.21
CA HIS A 271 -19.85 -17.20 11.29
C HIS A 271 -19.64 -15.75 11.77
N TYR A 272 -18.39 -15.26 11.79
CA TYR A 272 -18.01 -13.91 12.24
C TYR A 272 -18.36 -13.62 13.70
N ARG A 273 -18.36 -14.65 14.56
CA ARG A 273 -18.55 -14.49 15.99
C ARG A 273 -17.19 -14.45 16.69
N PRO A 274 -16.99 -13.62 17.73
CA PRO A 274 -15.74 -13.59 18.49
C PRO A 274 -15.36 -14.97 19.01
N LEU A 275 -14.10 -15.36 18.79
CA LEU A 275 -13.52 -16.55 19.41
C LEU A 275 -13.50 -16.36 20.93
N ARG A 276 -13.82 -17.43 21.68
CA ARG A 276 -13.94 -17.38 23.15
C ARG A 276 -12.71 -17.94 23.88
N GLY A 277 -11.62 -18.20 23.15
CA GLY A 277 -10.51 -19.00 23.64
C GLY A 277 -10.90 -20.48 23.80
N ALA A 278 -9.90 -21.32 24.01
CA ALA A 278 -10.06 -22.68 24.51
C ALA A 278 -9.73 -22.71 26.00
#